data_AF-A0A0F9DHR1-F1
#
_entry.id   AF-A0A0F9DHR1-F1
#
_cell.length_a   1.000
_cell.length_b   1.000
_cell.length_c   1.000
_cell.angle_alpha   90.00
_cell.angle_beta   90.00
_cell.angle_gamma   90.00
#
_symmetry.space_group_name_H-M   'P 1'
#
loop_
_entity.id
_entity.type
_entity.pdbx_description
1 polymer ?
#
loop_
_entity_poly.entity_id
_entity_poly.type
_entity_poly.pdbx_seq_one_letter_code
_entity_poly.pdbx_strand_id
1 'polypeptide(L)'
;MGCPHFGRRADSLAEQVELNLMSFEDVEEELSAQAQALYPNKPENMPTMEWAQPYVQTYMQTLEVPNMGLTDPVLNRALADGTNLADFRVGLRNDDRWLETQNAKDEMNTTISQLGRTMGF
;
A
#
# COMPACT_ATOMS: atom_id res chain seq x y z
N MET A 1 -35.59 -4.05 24.24
CA MET A 1 -34.82 -2.91 23.68
C MET A 1 -33.79 -3.46 22.72
N GLY A 2 -33.99 -3.27 21.41
CA GLY A 2 -33.03 -3.66 20.38
C GLY A 2 -33.15 -2.66 19.24
N CYS A 3 -32.13 -1.84 19.04
CA CYS A 3 -32.12 -0.78 18.05
C CYS A 3 -31.59 -1.32 16.71
N PRO A 4 -32.39 -1.42 15.64
CA PRO A 4 -31.93 -1.81 14.31
C PRO A 4 -31.85 -0.56 13.43
N HIS A 5 -30.77 0.21 13.55
CA HIS A 5 -30.58 1.43 12.74
C HIS A 5 -29.40 1.34 11.75
N PHE A 6 -28.59 0.28 11.79
CA PHE A 6 -27.46 0.12 10.86
C PHE A 6 -27.84 -0.45 9.49
N GLY A 7 -28.90 -1.28 9.39
CA GLY A 7 -29.34 -1.85 8.11
C GLY A 7 -29.86 -0.81 7.12
N ARG A 8 -30.69 0.15 7.58
CA ARG A 8 -31.33 1.14 6.68
C ARG A 8 -30.36 2.07 5.94
N ARG A 9 -29.12 2.25 6.42
CA ARG A 9 -28.15 3.13 5.76
C ARG A 9 -27.47 2.47 4.56
N ALA A 10 -27.21 1.16 4.63
CA ALA A 10 -26.61 0.43 3.53
C ALA A 10 -27.58 0.29 2.36
N ASP A 11 -28.86 -0.01 2.64
CA ASP A 11 -29.91 -0.07 1.61
C ASP A 11 -30.16 1.31 0.96
N SER A 12 -30.13 2.41 1.74
CA SER A 12 -30.33 3.76 1.17
C SER A 12 -29.18 4.24 0.27
N LEU A 13 -27.97 3.70 0.44
CA LEU A 13 -26.83 4.04 -0.41
C LEU A 13 -26.92 3.30 -1.76
N ALA A 14 -27.36 2.04 -1.75
CA ALA A 14 -27.61 1.28 -2.97
C ALA A 14 -28.74 1.92 -3.80
N GLU A 15 -29.82 2.37 -3.14
CA GLU A 15 -30.95 3.04 -3.79
C GLU A 15 -30.55 4.41 -4.38
N GLN A 16 -29.65 5.16 -3.75
CA GLN A 16 -29.17 6.46 -4.25
C GLN A 16 -28.24 6.34 -5.48
N VAL A 17 -27.45 5.28 -5.55
CA VAL A 17 -26.65 4.95 -6.75
C VAL A 17 -27.55 4.51 -7.91
N GLU A 18 -28.65 3.81 -7.61
CA GLU A 18 -29.66 3.40 -8.60
C GLU A 18 -30.50 4.58 -9.14
N LEU A 19 -30.67 5.65 -8.35
CA LEU A 19 -31.45 6.83 -8.71
C LEU A 19 -30.72 7.89 -9.56
N ASN A 20 -29.47 7.65 -10.00
CA ASN A 20 -28.74 8.56 -10.91
C ASN A 20 -28.60 9.99 -10.34
N LEU A 21 -28.42 10.12 -9.02
CA LEU A 21 -28.38 11.39 -8.27
C LEU A 21 -26.97 11.84 -7.84
N MET A 22 -25.92 11.08 -8.20
CA MET A 22 -24.54 11.53 -8.16
C MET A 22 -23.94 11.38 -9.54
N SER A 23 -23.44 12.49 -10.07
CA SER A 23 -22.65 12.48 -11.29
C SER A 23 -21.37 11.70 -10.99
N PHE A 24 -20.80 11.00 -11.97
CA PHE A 24 -19.49 10.37 -11.81
C PHE A 24 -18.44 11.36 -11.29
N GLU A 25 -18.57 12.63 -11.71
CA GLU A 25 -17.78 13.77 -11.21
C GLU A 25 -17.94 14.02 -9.70
N ASP A 26 -19.15 13.97 -9.14
CA ASP A 26 -19.38 14.18 -7.70
C ASP A 26 -18.74 13.06 -6.86
N VAL A 27 -18.78 11.83 -7.37
CA VAL A 27 -18.14 10.66 -6.74
C VAL A 27 -16.62 10.78 -6.80
N GLU A 28 -16.06 11.21 -7.92
CA GLU A 28 -14.61 11.42 -8.06
C GLU A 28 -14.11 12.54 -7.16
N GLU A 29 -14.85 13.63 -7.03
CA GLU A 29 -14.49 14.76 -6.17
C GLU A 29 -14.50 14.35 -4.68
N GLU A 30 -15.53 13.63 -4.24
CA GLU A 30 -15.61 13.13 -2.86
C GLU A 30 -14.51 12.08 -2.58
N LEU A 31 -14.20 11.21 -3.55
CA LEU A 31 -13.13 10.21 -3.42
C LEU A 31 -11.75 10.90 -3.37
N SER A 32 -11.54 11.94 -4.18
CA SER A 32 -10.30 12.71 -4.19
C SER A 32 -10.10 13.44 -2.86
N ALA A 33 -11.13 14.10 -2.34
CA ALA A 33 -11.09 14.77 -1.04
C ALA A 33 -10.77 13.79 0.11
N GLN A 34 -11.38 12.60 0.10
CA GLN A 34 -11.08 11.55 1.07
C GLN A 34 -9.64 11.03 0.93
N ALA A 35 -9.17 10.82 -0.30
CA ALA A 35 -7.81 10.39 -0.56
C ALA A 35 -6.77 11.43 -0.13
N GLN A 36 -7.06 12.73 -0.32
CA GLN A 36 -6.21 13.84 0.12
C GLN A 36 -6.09 13.88 1.65
N ALA A 37 -7.18 13.58 2.36
CA ALA A 37 -7.19 13.52 3.82
C ALA A 37 -6.37 12.33 4.36
N LEU A 38 -6.36 11.20 3.65
CA LEU A 38 -5.59 10.00 4.02
C LEU A 38 -4.12 10.08 3.58
N TYR A 39 -3.85 10.71 2.44
CA TYR A 39 -2.53 10.79 1.81
C TYR A 39 -2.19 12.27 1.53
N PRO A 40 -1.76 13.03 2.54
CA PRO A 40 -1.50 14.46 2.40
C PRO A 40 -0.35 14.78 1.42
N ASN A 41 0.51 13.80 1.14
CA ASN A 41 1.65 13.93 0.23
C ASN A 41 1.33 13.54 -1.22
N LYS A 42 0.08 13.13 -1.50
CA LYS A 42 -0.35 12.71 -2.83
C LYS A 42 -0.64 13.94 -3.72
N PRO A 43 -0.25 13.94 -5.00
CA PRO A 43 -0.67 14.96 -5.95
C PRO A 43 -2.19 14.92 -6.18
N GLU A 44 -2.85 16.08 -6.15
CA GLU A 44 -4.31 16.22 -6.31
C GLU A 44 -4.81 15.69 -7.67
N ASN A 45 -4.02 15.90 -8.73
CA ASN A 45 -4.37 15.51 -10.11
C ASN A 45 -3.87 14.10 -10.51
N MET A 46 -3.52 13.24 -9.55
CA MET A 46 -3.03 11.89 -9.83
C MET A 46 -3.90 10.85 -9.13
N PRO A 47 -4.31 9.76 -9.79
CA PRO A 47 -5.04 8.70 -9.10
C PRO A 47 -4.14 8.01 -8.07
N THR A 48 -4.70 7.67 -6.90
CA THR A 48 -3.95 7.12 -5.75
C THR A 48 -3.19 5.85 -6.14
N MET A 49 -3.77 5.03 -7.01
CA MET A 49 -3.15 3.81 -7.50
C MET A 49 -1.92 4.07 -8.38
N GLU A 50 -1.95 5.10 -9.22
CA GLU A 50 -0.78 5.50 -10.02
C GLU A 50 0.32 6.10 -9.15
N TRP A 51 -0.05 6.89 -8.14
CA TRP A 51 0.93 7.44 -7.21
C TRP A 51 1.58 6.35 -6.33
N ALA A 52 0.81 5.34 -5.92
CA ALA A 52 1.28 4.23 -5.09
C ALA A 52 2.01 3.12 -5.88
N GLN A 53 1.89 3.09 -7.21
CA GLN A 53 2.56 2.11 -8.09
C GLN A 53 4.03 1.83 -7.74
N PRO A 54 4.93 2.83 -7.59
CA PRO A 54 6.34 2.56 -7.30
C PRO A 54 6.53 1.86 -5.95
N TYR A 55 5.68 2.14 -4.96
CA TYR A 55 5.71 1.44 -3.67
C TYR A 55 5.23 0.00 -3.82
N VAL A 56 4.13 -0.22 -4.55
CA VAL A 56 3.60 -1.56 -4.84
C VAL A 56 4.66 -2.41 -5.57
N GLN A 57 5.30 -1.85 -6.61
CA GLN A 57 6.35 -2.54 -7.36
C GLN A 57 7.54 -2.89 -6.45
N THR A 58 7.99 -1.96 -5.61
CA THR A 58 9.10 -2.19 -4.67
C THR A 58 8.75 -3.27 -3.66
N TYR A 59 7.53 -3.26 -3.14
CA TYR A 59 7.02 -4.28 -2.22
C TYR A 59 7.00 -5.65 -2.88
N MET A 60 6.42 -5.76 -4.07
CA MET A 60 6.35 -7.01 -4.84
C MET A 60 7.75 -7.56 -5.17
N GLN A 61 8.68 -6.71 -5.56
CA GLN A 61 10.06 -7.12 -5.85
C GLN A 61 10.81 -7.54 -4.57
N THR A 62 10.61 -6.82 -3.47
CA THR A 62 11.34 -7.08 -2.22
C THR A 62 10.83 -8.35 -1.54
N LEU A 63 9.50 -8.51 -1.45
CA LEU A 63 8.86 -9.63 -0.77
C LEU A 63 8.52 -10.80 -1.71
N GLU A 64 8.81 -10.68 -3.00
CA GLU A 64 8.58 -11.70 -4.03
C GLU A 64 7.12 -12.20 -4.09
N VAL A 65 6.17 -11.35 -3.70
CA VAL A 65 4.75 -11.68 -3.67
C VAL A 65 4.05 -11.32 -4.98
N PRO A 66 3.10 -12.16 -5.45
CA PRO A 66 2.29 -11.82 -6.60
C PRO A 66 1.27 -10.72 -6.25
N ASN A 67 1.17 -9.74 -7.14
CA ASN A 67 0.20 -8.63 -7.20
C ASN A 67 -0.57 -8.33 -5.89
N MET A 68 -0.05 -7.40 -5.10
CA MET A 68 -0.68 -6.97 -3.86
C MET A 68 -1.42 -5.64 -4.05
N GLY A 69 -2.64 -5.56 -3.53
CA GLY A 69 -3.42 -4.33 -3.52
C GLY A 69 -2.98 -3.34 -2.43
N LEU A 70 -3.57 -2.15 -2.42
CA LEU A 70 -3.33 -1.09 -1.41
C LEU A 70 -3.87 -1.43 -0.01
N THR A 71 -4.26 -2.68 0.23
CA THR A 71 -4.87 -3.14 1.48
C THR A 71 -3.85 -3.49 2.56
N ASP A 72 -2.57 -3.61 2.21
CA ASP A 72 -1.54 -3.95 3.18
C ASP A 72 -1.24 -2.74 4.10
N PRO A 73 -1.23 -2.94 5.43
CA PRO A 73 -1.05 -1.86 6.40
C PRO A 73 0.35 -1.23 6.35
N VAL A 74 1.38 -1.97 5.92
CA VAL A 74 2.76 -1.45 5.81
C VAL A 74 2.84 -0.49 4.64
N LEU A 75 2.26 -0.88 3.51
CA LEU A 75 2.17 -0.04 2.32
C LEU A 75 1.34 1.23 2.59
N ASN A 76 0.17 1.08 3.21
CA ASN A 76 -0.71 2.20 3.51
C ASN A 76 -0.06 3.20 4.47
N ARG A 77 0.66 2.72 5.50
CA ARG A 77 1.44 3.59 6.38
C ARG A 77 2.54 4.33 5.64
N ALA A 78 3.30 3.65 4.77
CA ALA A 78 4.37 4.28 4.01
C ALA A 78 3.85 5.38 3.07
N LEU A 79 2.68 5.17 2.47
CA LEU A 79 2.00 6.17 1.65
C LEU A 79 1.49 7.34 2.51
N ALA A 80 0.84 7.07 3.65
CA ALA A 80 0.35 8.11 4.55
C ALA A 80 1.48 8.99 5.10
N ASP A 81 2.57 8.37 5.53
CA ASP A 81 3.74 9.06 6.10
C ASP A 81 4.57 9.80 5.02
N GLY A 82 4.36 9.51 3.73
CA GLY A 82 5.16 10.06 2.64
C GLY A 82 6.61 9.57 2.66
N THR A 83 6.85 8.38 3.18
CA THR A 83 8.18 7.78 3.30
C THR A 83 8.83 7.66 1.93
N ASN A 84 10.10 8.06 1.79
CA ASN A 84 10.82 7.89 0.53
C ASN A 84 10.91 6.40 0.14
N LEU A 85 10.90 6.08 -1.15
CA LEU A 85 11.02 4.72 -1.66
C LEU A 85 12.25 3.98 -1.13
N ALA A 86 13.37 4.68 -0.95
CA ALA A 86 14.58 4.11 -0.39
C ALA A 86 14.37 3.63 1.06
N ASP A 87 13.79 4.49 1.90
CA ASP A 87 13.51 4.17 3.31
C ASP A 87 12.42 3.11 3.43
N PHE A 88 11.41 3.15 2.56
CA PHE A 88 10.38 2.13 2.48
C PHE A 88 10.99 0.75 2.17
N ARG A 89 11.89 0.66 1.17
CA ARG A 89 12.59 -0.57 0.84
C ARG A 89 13.43 -1.09 2.01
N VAL A 90 14.11 -0.20 2.73
CA VAL A 90 14.86 -0.57 3.95
C VAL A 90 13.91 -1.09 5.03
N GLY A 91 12.76 -0.45 5.21
CA GLY A 91 11.71 -0.91 6.13
C GLY A 91 11.24 -2.33 5.80
N LEU A 92 10.98 -2.61 4.51
CA LEU A 92 10.59 -3.94 4.05
C LEU A 92 11.67 -5.00 4.28
N ARG A 93 12.95 -4.65 4.16
CA ARG A 93 14.07 -5.56 4.47
C ARG A 93 14.21 -5.87 5.95
N ASN A 94 13.66 -5.02 6.83
CA ASN A 94 13.62 -5.31 8.26
C ASN A 94 12.39 -6.14 8.66
N ASP A 95 11.47 -6.43 7.72
CA ASP A 95 10.33 -7.29 7.97
C ASP A 95 10.75 -8.76 7.96
N ASP A 96 10.27 -9.54 8.94
CA ASP A 96 10.56 -10.98 9.03
C ASP A 96 10.14 -11.74 7.77
N ARG A 97 9.10 -11.27 7.08
CA ARG A 97 8.63 -11.84 5.79
C ARG A 97 9.69 -11.74 4.71
N TRP A 98 10.58 -10.74 4.76
CA TRP A 98 11.65 -10.63 3.79
C TRP A 98 12.67 -11.74 3.95
N LEU A 99 12.98 -12.18 5.17
CA LEU A 99 13.95 -13.24 5.43
C LEU A 99 13.58 -14.58 4.75
N GLU A 100 12.30 -14.79 4.47
CA GLU A 100 11.81 -16.00 3.81
C GLU A 100 12.02 -15.98 2.28
N THR A 101 12.26 -14.80 1.70
CA THR A 101 12.46 -14.58 0.25
C THR A 101 13.80 -15.13 -0.24
N GLN A 102 13.89 -15.43 -1.55
CA GLN A 102 15.14 -15.79 -2.21
C GLN A 102 16.09 -14.60 -2.24
N ASN A 103 15.59 -13.39 -2.51
CA ASN A 103 16.38 -12.17 -2.48
C ASN A 103 17.14 -11.98 -1.14
N ALA A 104 16.48 -12.24 0.00
CA ALA A 104 17.15 -12.16 1.31
C ALA A 104 18.23 -13.25 1.46
N LYS A 105 17.93 -14.48 1.05
CA LYS A 105 18.88 -15.60 1.11
C LYS A 105 20.11 -15.35 0.24
N ASP A 106 19.94 -14.81 -0.96
CA ASP A 106 21.03 -14.46 -1.87
C ASP A 106 21.89 -13.31 -1.34
N GLU A 107 21.27 -12.29 -0.75
CA GLU A 107 21.98 -11.15 -0.14
C GLU A 107 22.77 -11.60 1.10
N MET A 108 22.20 -12.47 1.94
CA MET A 108 22.89 -13.07 3.09
C MET A 108 24.05 -13.97 2.64
N ASN A 109 23.83 -14.85 1.66
CA ASN A 109 24.88 -15.72 1.13
C ASN A 109 26.05 -14.93 0.54
N THR A 110 25.76 -13.85 -0.19
CA THR A 110 26.78 -12.95 -0.75
C THR A 110 27.57 -12.26 0.34
N THR A 111 26.90 -11.74 1.37
CA THR A 111 27.52 -11.06 2.52
C THR A 111 28.42 -12.02 3.29
N ILE A 112 27.94 -13.23 3.60
CA ILE A 112 28.72 -14.29 4.26
C ILE A 112 29.94 -14.67 3.41
N SER A 113 29.78 -14.83 2.08
CA SER A 113 30.87 -15.17 1.17
C SER A 113 31.91 -14.05 1.04
N GLN A 114 31.52 -12.78 1.19
CA GLN A 114 32.46 -11.65 1.23
C GLN A 114 33.22 -11.61 2.56
N LEU A 115 32.53 -11.87 3.67
CA LEU A 115 33.17 -11.95 4.99
C LEU A 115 34.14 -13.13 5.07
N GLY A 116 33.78 -14.32 4.57
CA GLY A 116 34.68 -15.48 4.50
C GLY A 116 35.97 -15.18 3.74
N ARG A 117 35.85 -14.59 2.53
CA ARG A 117 37.00 -14.14 1.72
C ARG A 117 37.84 -13.08 2.42
N THR A 118 37.23 -12.18 3.18
CA THR A 118 37.93 -11.15 3.95
C THR A 118 38.62 -11.71 5.19
N MET A 119 38.05 -12.76 5.79
CA MET A 119 38.60 -13.44 6.98
C MET A 119 39.52 -14.63 6.65
N GLY A 120 39.71 -14.97 5.37
CA GLY A 120 40.71 -15.94 4.92
C GLY A 120 40.24 -17.40 4.88
N PHE A 121 38.93 -17.66 4.77
CA PHE A 121 38.35 -18.98 4.53
C PHE A 121 37.57 -19.02 3.21
#